data_AF-A0A8S3ZS95-F1
#
_entry.id   AF-A0A8S3ZS95-F1
#
_cell.length_a   1.000
_cell.length_b   1.000
_cell.length_c   1.000
_cell.angle_alpha   90.00
_cell.angle_beta   90.00
_cell.angle_gamma   90.00
#
_symmetry.space_group_name_H-M   'P 1'
#
loop_
_entity.id
_entity.type
_entity.pdbx_description
1 polymer ?
#
loop_
_entity_poly.entity_id
_entity_poly.type
_entity_poly.pdbx_seq_one_letter_code
_entity_poly.pdbx_strand_id
1 'polypeptide(L)'
;IQERTPVVESEASGAADGRQQEDSEDKAIDIEDFEDSDEEPDLYFTDPQELLDIFSELEEQNLSLIQNSQETEEALEEMKSTIKETKLKMEKETKMLTEQIEKLQSQIHKEEAKSADLKMKAKMFNYGEFRADDDQEQHLAELNKKVEDVYRHCIGDNEANISTLQMLTNIENRLEELFEIIETMPPEKVEAAEKAKDKERRLKLREEKLEQLRLHQEERVRKALERAQAAPKKQTGKKLVFRSEPPQLEKKEDEGADLATKEEEELQYYFSW
;
A
#
# COMPACT_ATOMS: atom_id res chain seq x y z
N ILE A 1 0.40 6.97 22.86
CA ILE A 1 0.70 8.32 23.39
C ILE A 1 -0.61 8.80 23.98
N GLN A 2 -0.64 8.98 25.30
CA GLN A 2 -1.84 9.23 26.09
C GLN A 2 -2.54 10.52 25.68
N GLU A 3 -3.87 10.44 25.61
CA GLU A 3 -4.78 11.57 25.46
C GLU A 3 -4.61 12.56 26.62
N ARG A 4 -4.50 13.85 26.28
CA ARG A 4 -4.67 14.95 27.22
C ARG A 4 -5.83 15.81 26.74
N THR A 5 -6.96 15.66 27.41
CA THR A 5 -8.05 16.63 27.47
C THR A 5 -7.56 17.94 28.11
N PRO A 6 -7.96 19.13 27.63
CA PRO A 6 -7.85 20.35 28.40
C PRO A 6 -9.12 20.55 29.23
N VAL A 7 -8.93 20.66 30.55
CA VAL A 7 -9.90 21.19 31.50
C VAL A 7 -9.90 22.71 31.32
N VAL A 8 -11.04 23.30 31.01
CA VAL A 8 -11.23 24.75 31.04
C VAL A 8 -11.89 25.07 32.38
N GLU A 9 -11.09 25.63 33.29
CA GLU A 9 -11.57 26.21 34.54
C GLU A 9 -12.42 27.45 34.24
N SER A 10 -13.63 27.44 34.77
CA SER A 10 -14.54 28.57 34.80
C SER A 10 -14.20 29.46 35.99
N GLU A 11 -13.45 30.53 35.77
CA GLU A 11 -13.31 31.61 36.76
C GLU A 11 -14.46 32.61 36.58
N ALA A 12 -15.51 32.41 37.38
CA ALA A 12 -16.53 33.42 37.64
C ALA A 12 -15.95 34.42 38.65
N SER A 13 -15.44 35.55 38.17
CA SER A 13 -15.11 36.71 38.99
C SER A 13 -16.39 37.50 39.26
N GLY A 14 -16.95 37.30 40.44
CA GLY A 14 -18.05 38.11 40.97
C GLY A 14 -17.54 39.50 41.33
N ALA A 15 -17.97 40.51 40.56
CA ALA A 15 -17.84 41.89 40.97
C ALA A 15 -18.83 42.14 42.12
N ALA A 16 -18.28 42.33 43.31
CA ALA A 16 -19.00 42.70 44.51
C ALA A 16 -19.62 44.10 44.32
N ASP A 17 -20.94 44.16 44.25
CA ASP A 17 -21.75 45.36 44.36
C ASP A 17 -21.60 45.91 45.79
N GLY A 18 -20.71 46.90 45.94
CA GLY A 18 -20.53 47.65 47.17
C GLY A 18 -21.70 48.60 47.37
N ARG A 19 -22.85 48.06 47.78
CA ARG A 19 -23.91 48.85 48.41
C ARG A 19 -23.36 49.43 49.70
N GLN A 20 -22.97 50.71 49.66
CA GLN A 20 -22.87 51.53 50.85
C GLN A 20 -24.29 51.67 51.40
N GLN A 21 -24.57 50.84 52.38
CA GLN A 21 -25.72 50.95 53.27
C GLN A 21 -25.43 52.18 54.14
N GLU A 22 -26.02 53.32 53.79
CA GLU A 22 -26.10 54.45 54.70
C GLU A 22 -26.98 54.01 55.87
N ASP A 23 -26.34 53.57 56.95
CA ASP A 23 -26.97 53.44 58.25
C ASP A 23 -27.46 54.85 58.63
N SER A 24 -28.77 55.04 58.48
CA SER A 24 -29.49 56.14 59.09
C SER A 24 -29.41 55.97 60.61
N GLU A 25 -28.35 56.49 61.21
CA GLU A 25 -28.32 56.78 62.65
C GLU A 25 -29.44 57.79 62.93
N ASP A 26 -30.57 57.30 63.44
CA ASP A 26 -31.56 58.11 64.15
C ASP A 26 -30.87 58.74 65.38
N LYS A 27 -30.16 59.84 65.15
CA LYS A 27 -29.79 60.77 66.22
C LYS A 27 -31.06 61.46 66.65
N ALA A 28 -31.66 60.93 67.72
CA ALA A 28 -32.58 61.67 68.54
C ALA A 28 -31.95 63.04 68.84
N ILE A 29 -32.60 64.09 68.34
CA ILE A 29 -32.23 65.46 68.67
C ILE A 29 -32.57 65.64 70.14
N ASP A 30 -31.55 65.51 71.00
CA ASP A 30 -31.59 66.03 72.36
C ASP A 30 -31.79 67.54 72.23
N ILE A 31 -33.01 68.00 72.53
CA ILE A 31 -33.29 69.42 72.72
C ILE A 31 -32.72 69.75 74.10
N GLU A 32 -31.40 69.90 74.16
CA GLU A 32 -30.73 70.54 75.28
C GLU A 32 -31.02 72.04 75.22
N ASP A 33 -31.40 72.56 76.39
CA ASP A 33 -31.62 73.96 76.74
C ASP A 33 -30.55 74.88 76.11
N PHE A 34 -30.92 75.66 75.09
CA PHE A 34 -30.12 76.80 74.66
C PHE A 34 -30.55 78.02 75.48
N GLU A 35 -29.85 78.21 76.59
CA GLU A 35 -29.76 79.49 77.29
C GLU A 35 -29.20 80.56 76.33
N ASP A 36 -30.02 81.57 76.06
CA ASP A 36 -29.70 82.97 75.75
C ASP A 36 -28.27 83.25 75.20
N SER A 37 -28.09 82.98 73.91
CA SER A 37 -27.06 83.60 73.09
C SER A 37 -27.76 84.24 71.88
N ASP A 38 -27.79 85.57 71.82
CA ASP A 38 -28.35 86.41 70.74
C ASP A 38 -27.56 86.26 69.41
N GLU A 39 -27.13 85.05 69.03
CA GLU A 39 -26.65 84.75 67.68
C GLU A 39 -27.79 84.06 66.92
N GLU A 40 -28.48 84.85 66.08
CA GLU A 40 -29.43 84.36 65.09
C GLU A 40 -28.73 83.25 64.27
N PRO A 41 -29.31 82.03 64.15
CA PRO A 41 -28.66 80.97 63.40
C PRO A 41 -28.46 81.44 61.95
N ASP A 42 -27.20 81.46 61.50
CA ASP A 42 -26.84 81.89 60.15
C ASP A 42 -27.67 81.10 59.12
N LEU A 43 -28.42 81.84 58.31
CA LEU A 43 -29.20 81.26 57.22
C LEU A 43 -28.23 80.61 56.23
N TYR A 44 -28.48 79.34 55.88
CA TYR A 44 -27.63 78.60 54.93
C TYR A 44 -27.55 79.30 53.56
N PHE A 45 -28.57 80.10 53.21
CA PHE A 45 -28.57 80.95 52.02
C PHE A 45 -28.74 82.41 52.42
N THR A 46 -27.87 83.26 51.89
CA THR A 46 -27.86 84.72 52.13
C THR A 46 -28.52 85.52 51.02
N ASP A 47 -28.53 84.98 49.80
CA ASP A 47 -29.21 85.53 48.63
C ASP A 47 -30.14 84.46 48.02
N PRO A 48 -31.42 84.76 47.73
CA PRO A 48 -32.31 83.87 46.98
C PRO A 48 -31.74 83.31 45.67
N GLN A 49 -30.74 83.96 45.06
CA GLN A 49 -30.05 83.47 43.86
C GLN A 49 -29.18 82.23 44.12
N GLU A 50 -28.57 82.09 45.30
CA GLU A 50 -27.64 80.97 45.61
C GLU A 50 -28.33 79.59 45.43
N LEU A 51 -29.59 79.49 45.81
CA LEU A 51 -30.38 78.26 45.64
C LEU A 51 -30.73 77.99 44.17
N LEU A 52 -31.03 79.04 43.40
CA LEU A 52 -31.33 78.91 41.96
C LEU A 52 -30.10 78.50 41.16
N ASP A 53 -28.93 79.04 41.53
CA ASP A 53 -27.65 78.67 40.92
C ASP A 53 -27.32 77.19 41.20
N ILE A 54 -27.51 76.71 42.44
CA ILE A 54 -27.37 75.28 42.78
C ILE A 54 -28.34 74.42 41.97
N PHE A 55 -29.61 74.82 41.84
CA PHE A 55 -30.56 74.07 41.01
C PHE A 55 -30.15 74.07 39.54
N SER A 56 -29.63 75.18 39.01
CA SER A 56 -29.15 75.25 37.62
C SER A 56 -27.92 74.36 37.38
N GLU A 57 -26.99 74.33 38.33
CA GLU A 57 -25.80 73.47 38.26
C GLU A 57 -26.20 71.98 38.36
N LEU A 58 -27.19 71.66 39.20
CA LEU A 58 -27.73 70.32 39.33
C LEU A 58 -28.53 69.89 38.09
N GLU A 59 -29.23 70.82 37.44
CA GLU A 59 -29.87 70.60 36.14
C GLU A 59 -28.81 70.33 35.06
N GLU A 60 -27.74 71.11 34.99
CA GLU A 60 -26.63 70.92 34.05
C GLU A 60 -25.91 69.57 34.28
N GLN A 61 -25.64 69.22 35.53
CA GLN A 61 -25.05 67.93 35.91
C GLN A 61 -25.97 66.75 35.54
N ASN A 62 -27.27 66.85 35.82
CA ASN A 62 -28.23 65.81 35.42
C ASN A 62 -28.31 65.67 33.90
N LEU A 63 -28.31 66.78 33.15
CA LEU A 63 -28.30 66.74 31.69
C LEU A 63 -27.03 66.06 31.16
N SER A 64 -25.88 66.39 31.74
CA SER A 64 -24.58 65.78 31.42
C SER A 64 -24.56 64.27 31.72
N LEU A 65 -25.12 63.84 32.86
CA LEU A 65 -25.25 62.43 33.20
C LEU A 65 -26.17 61.68 32.24
N ILE A 66 -27.30 62.27 31.85
CA ILE A 66 -28.22 61.68 30.87
C ILE A 66 -27.51 61.51 29.52
N GLN A 67 -26.77 62.54 29.08
CA GLN A 67 -26.04 62.48 27.82
C GLN A 67 -24.94 61.41 27.87
N ASN A 68 -24.15 61.37 28.95
CA ASN A 68 -23.12 60.35 29.13
C ASN A 68 -23.71 58.93 29.18
N SER A 69 -24.85 58.75 29.86
CA SER A 69 -25.57 57.48 29.89
C SER A 69 -26.06 57.06 28.50
N GLN A 70 -26.53 58.00 27.67
CA GLN A 70 -26.95 57.71 26.31
C GLN A 70 -25.77 57.37 25.39
N GLU A 71 -24.68 58.14 25.46
CA GLU A 71 -23.46 57.88 24.70
C GLU A 71 -22.84 56.53 25.05
N THR A 72 -22.82 56.17 26.34
CA THR A 72 -22.33 54.86 26.79
C THR A 72 -23.27 53.72 26.42
N GLU A 73 -24.59 53.93 26.42
CA GLU A 73 -25.57 52.97 25.93
C GLU A 73 -25.42 52.70 24.43
N GLU A 74 -25.28 53.75 23.62
CA GLU A 74 -25.07 53.65 22.17
C GLU A 74 -23.77 52.89 21.86
N ALA A 75 -22.66 53.24 22.52
CA ALA A 75 -21.39 52.52 22.37
C ALA A 75 -21.50 51.03 22.74
N LEU A 76 -22.27 50.72 23.78
CA LEU A 76 -22.50 49.34 24.22
C LEU A 76 -23.38 48.56 23.23
N GLU A 77 -24.37 49.21 22.61
CA GLU A 77 -25.20 48.61 21.56
C GLU A 77 -24.40 48.37 20.26
N GLU A 78 -23.55 49.32 19.86
CA GLU A 78 -22.62 49.14 18.74
C GLU A 78 -21.64 47.99 19.01
N MET A 79 -21.06 47.91 20.21
CA MET A 79 -20.18 46.82 20.60
C MET A 79 -20.90 45.46 20.58
N LYS A 80 -22.15 45.39 21.06
CA LYS A 80 -22.97 44.17 20.96
C LYS A 80 -23.21 43.77 19.50
N SER A 81 -23.52 44.74 18.64
CA SER A 81 -23.76 44.50 17.22
C SER A 81 -22.50 43.94 16.53
N THR A 82 -21.34 44.57 16.74
CA THR A 82 -20.06 44.12 16.17
C THR A 82 -19.66 42.72 16.66
N ILE A 83 -19.86 42.40 17.94
CA ILE A 83 -19.65 41.05 18.48
C ILE A 83 -20.56 40.04 17.79
N LYS A 84 -21.84 40.36 17.61
CA LYS A 84 -22.81 39.48 16.95
C LYS A 84 -22.43 39.22 15.49
N GLU A 85 -22.05 40.25 14.74
CA GLU A 85 -21.58 40.11 13.36
C GLU A 85 -20.30 39.30 13.27
N THR A 86 -19.34 39.56 14.16
CA THR A 86 -18.06 38.83 14.20
C THR A 86 -18.29 37.36 14.50
N LYS A 87 -19.16 37.05 15.48
CA LYS A 87 -19.55 35.67 15.80
C LYS A 87 -20.18 34.96 14.60
N LEU A 88 -21.09 35.62 13.88
CA LEU A 88 -21.71 35.05 12.69
C LEU A 88 -20.69 34.81 11.56
N LYS A 89 -19.71 35.70 11.37
CA LYS A 89 -18.62 35.50 10.40
C LYS A 89 -17.76 34.30 10.80
N MET A 90 -17.32 34.24 12.06
CA MET A 90 -16.53 33.13 12.59
C MET A 90 -17.27 31.79 12.48
N GLU A 91 -18.58 31.74 12.78
CA GLU A 91 -19.38 30.52 12.63
C GLU A 91 -19.47 30.06 11.16
N LYS A 92 -19.61 30.99 10.22
CA LYS A 92 -19.60 30.68 8.78
C LYS A 92 -18.24 30.15 8.34
N GLU A 93 -17.15 30.79 8.74
CA GLU A 93 -15.78 30.35 8.44
C GLU A 93 -15.49 28.98 9.02
N THR A 94 -15.90 28.73 10.27
CA THR A 94 -15.77 27.43 10.92
C THR A 94 -16.51 26.34 10.15
N LYS A 95 -17.75 26.61 9.71
CA LYS A 95 -18.53 25.68 8.89
C LYS A 95 -17.85 25.37 7.55
N MET A 96 -17.36 26.41 6.86
CA MET A 96 -16.63 26.22 5.59
C MET A 96 -15.36 25.38 5.79
N LEU A 97 -14.60 25.63 6.86
CA LEU A 97 -13.41 24.85 7.17
C LEU A 97 -13.76 23.40 7.51
N THR A 98 -14.84 23.15 8.26
CA THR A 98 -15.28 21.77 8.55
C THR A 98 -15.67 21.02 7.27
N GLU A 99 -16.41 21.67 6.35
CA GLU A 99 -16.76 21.06 5.06
C GLU A 99 -15.52 20.77 4.19
N GLN A 100 -14.52 21.65 4.22
CA GLN A 100 -13.24 21.43 3.54
C GLN A 100 -12.47 20.24 4.12
N ILE A 101 -12.45 20.10 5.45
CA ILE A 101 -11.83 18.95 6.13
C ILE A 101 -12.52 17.65 5.71
N GLU A 102 -13.84 17.59 5.74
CA GLU A 102 -14.59 16.40 5.31
C GLU A 102 -14.31 16.02 3.85
N LYS A 103 -14.23 17.02 2.96
CA LYS A 103 -13.88 16.82 1.55
C LYS A 103 -12.48 16.25 1.39
N LEU A 104 -11.49 16.80 2.11
CA LEU A 104 -10.11 16.32 2.07
C LEU A 104 -9.99 14.90 2.65
N GLN A 105 -10.67 14.60 3.75
CA GLN A 105 -10.72 13.25 4.32
C GLN A 105 -11.30 12.24 3.33
N SER A 106 -12.38 12.59 2.61
CA SER A 106 -12.94 11.75 1.55
C SER A 106 -11.95 11.51 0.41
N GLN A 107 -11.17 12.53 0.01
CA GLN A 107 -10.14 12.40 -1.02
C GLN A 107 -8.99 11.50 -0.57
N ILE A 108 -8.51 11.66 0.67
CA ILE A 108 -7.48 10.80 1.27
C ILE A 108 -7.92 9.33 1.23
N HIS A 109 -9.14 9.05 1.70
CA HIS A 109 -9.66 7.67 1.70
C HIS A 109 -9.75 7.07 0.28
N LYS A 110 -10.16 7.85 -0.72
CA LYS A 110 -10.20 7.40 -2.11
C LYS A 110 -8.80 7.11 -2.66
N GLU A 111 -7.83 7.97 -2.37
CA GLU A 111 -6.45 7.79 -2.83
C GLU A 111 -5.77 6.62 -2.12
N GLU A 112 -6.01 6.42 -0.83
CA GLU A 112 -5.53 5.27 -0.06
C GLU A 112 -6.10 3.95 -0.61
N ALA A 113 -7.40 3.90 -0.92
CA ALA A 113 -8.02 2.73 -1.54
C ALA A 113 -7.40 2.42 -2.91
N LYS A 114 -7.16 3.46 -3.73
CA LYS A 114 -6.49 3.34 -5.04
C LYS A 114 -5.04 2.88 -4.90
N SER A 115 -4.31 3.40 -3.92
CA SER A 115 -2.94 2.98 -3.60
C SER A 115 -2.89 1.52 -3.17
N ALA A 116 -3.84 1.07 -2.34
CA ALA A 116 -3.96 -0.32 -1.94
C ALA A 116 -4.25 -1.25 -3.13
N ASP A 117 -5.15 -0.86 -4.03
CA ASP A 117 -5.45 -1.61 -5.27
C ASP A 117 -4.23 -1.70 -6.18
N LEU A 118 -3.54 -0.58 -6.42
CA LEU A 118 -2.31 -0.56 -7.21
C LEU A 118 -1.21 -1.42 -6.59
N LYS A 119 -1.06 -1.40 -5.26
CA LYS A 119 -0.09 -2.26 -4.56
C LYS A 119 -0.42 -3.74 -4.70
N MET A 120 -1.70 -4.10 -4.65
CA MET A 120 -2.15 -5.48 -4.88
C MET A 120 -1.87 -5.91 -6.32
N LYS A 121 -2.19 -5.06 -7.31
CA LYS A 121 -1.86 -5.28 -8.72
C LYS A 121 -0.36 -5.44 -8.92
N ALA A 122 0.46 -4.52 -8.42
CA ALA A 122 1.92 -4.60 -8.53
C ALA A 122 2.47 -5.90 -7.95
N LYS A 123 1.95 -6.37 -6.81
CA LYS A 123 2.30 -7.69 -6.28
C LYS A 123 1.90 -8.81 -7.23
N MET A 124 0.67 -8.81 -7.74
CA MET A 124 0.20 -9.83 -8.69
C MET A 124 1.05 -9.88 -9.96
N PHE A 125 1.40 -8.73 -10.55
CA PHE A 125 2.30 -8.65 -11.70
C PHE A 125 3.71 -9.12 -11.36
N ASN A 126 4.26 -8.72 -10.21
CA ASN A 126 5.60 -9.12 -9.79
C ASN A 126 5.73 -10.63 -9.47
N TYR A 127 4.65 -11.33 -9.12
CA TYR A 127 4.66 -12.79 -8.98
C TYR A 127 4.61 -13.54 -10.32
N GLY A 128 4.09 -12.92 -11.37
CA GLY A 128 3.95 -13.52 -12.71
C GLY A 128 5.11 -13.18 -13.65
N GLU A 129 5.55 -11.92 -13.70
CA GLU A 129 6.59 -11.46 -14.62
C GLU A 129 8.00 -11.80 -14.17
N PHE A 130 8.30 -11.81 -12.86
CA PHE A 130 9.65 -12.14 -12.37
C PHE A 130 10.04 -13.58 -12.74
N ARG A 131 9.08 -14.51 -12.80
CA ARG A 131 9.34 -15.89 -13.27
C ARG A 131 9.54 -15.97 -14.78
N ALA A 132 8.83 -15.17 -15.57
CA ALA A 132 8.97 -15.18 -17.01
C ALA A 132 10.31 -14.56 -17.44
N ASP A 133 10.74 -13.47 -16.79
CA ASP A 133 12.08 -12.89 -16.99
C ASP A 133 13.18 -13.84 -16.50
N ASP A 134 13.01 -14.49 -15.33
CA ASP A 134 13.96 -15.49 -14.84
C ASP A 134 14.09 -16.68 -15.80
N ASP A 135 12.98 -17.16 -16.38
CA ASP A 135 12.99 -18.26 -17.35
C ASP A 135 13.61 -17.83 -18.69
N GLN A 136 13.37 -16.60 -19.15
CA GLN A 136 14.00 -16.06 -20.36
C GLN A 136 15.50 -15.82 -20.17
N GLU A 137 15.91 -15.28 -19.03
CA GLU A 137 17.31 -15.09 -18.66
C GLU A 137 18.04 -16.45 -18.55
N GLN A 138 17.38 -17.45 -17.97
CA GLN A 138 17.89 -18.83 -17.94
C GLN A 138 18.09 -19.40 -19.35
N HIS A 139 17.10 -19.27 -20.23
CA HIS A 139 17.23 -19.73 -21.62
C HIS A 139 18.35 -19.00 -22.37
N LEU A 140 18.51 -17.68 -22.15
CA LEU A 140 19.60 -16.91 -22.73
C LEU A 140 20.97 -17.38 -22.21
N ALA A 141 21.08 -17.66 -20.91
CA ALA A 141 22.29 -18.19 -20.32
C ALA A 141 22.64 -19.59 -20.87
N GLU A 142 21.65 -20.47 -21.02
CA GLU A 142 21.83 -21.79 -21.63
C GLU A 142 22.30 -21.70 -23.09
N LEU A 143 21.70 -20.80 -23.87
CA LEU A 143 22.10 -20.59 -25.26
C LEU A 143 23.52 -20.04 -25.34
N ASN A 144 23.86 -19.05 -24.52
CA ASN A 144 25.20 -18.47 -24.48
C ASN A 144 26.25 -19.54 -24.13
N LYS A 145 25.95 -20.40 -23.16
CA LYS A 145 26.80 -21.54 -22.81
C LYS A 145 27.00 -22.49 -23.99
N LYS A 146 25.95 -22.85 -24.73
CA LYS A 146 26.06 -23.70 -25.93
C LYS A 146 26.93 -23.07 -27.01
N VAL A 147 26.80 -21.75 -27.22
CA VAL A 147 27.65 -21.01 -28.16
C VAL A 147 29.11 -21.02 -27.71
N GLU A 148 29.36 -20.80 -26.41
CA GLU A 148 30.71 -20.87 -25.84
C GLU A 148 31.32 -22.27 -25.99
N ASP A 149 30.55 -23.33 -25.73
CA ASP A 149 30.99 -24.70 -25.91
C ASP A 149 31.41 -24.94 -27.37
N VAL A 150 30.58 -24.58 -28.35
CA VAL A 150 30.91 -24.74 -29.78
C VAL A 150 32.15 -23.91 -30.14
N TYR A 151 32.23 -22.67 -29.68
CA TYR A 151 33.38 -21.79 -29.93
C TYR A 151 34.69 -22.41 -29.43
N ARG A 152 34.70 -22.94 -28.20
CA ARG A 152 35.87 -23.62 -27.61
C ARG A 152 36.31 -24.84 -28.40
N HIS A 153 35.36 -25.63 -28.89
CA HIS A 153 35.67 -26.85 -29.65
C HIS A 153 36.13 -26.56 -31.09
N CYS A 154 35.58 -25.53 -31.73
CA CYS A 154 35.83 -25.24 -33.14
C CYS A 154 37.00 -24.29 -33.38
N ILE A 155 37.25 -23.35 -32.46
CA ILE A 155 38.18 -22.24 -32.66
C ILE A 155 39.24 -22.20 -31.55
N GLY A 156 38.84 -22.28 -30.28
CA GLY A 156 39.75 -22.27 -29.12
C GLY A 156 39.19 -21.49 -27.93
N ASP A 157 39.99 -21.31 -26.88
CA ASP A 157 39.54 -20.65 -25.65
C ASP A 157 39.25 -19.15 -25.85
N ASN A 158 38.19 -18.67 -25.19
CA ASN A 158 37.77 -17.27 -25.22
C ASN A 158 38.63 -16.45 -24.24
N GLU A 159 39.85 -16.10 -24.64
CA GLU A 159 40.78 -15.29 -23.82
C GLU A 159 40.42 -13.80 -23.77
N ALA A 160 39.55 -13.33 -24.67
CA ALA A 160 39.29 -11.90 -24.90
C ALA A 160 37.90 -11.41 -24.45
N ASN A 161 37.14 -12.20 -23.67
CA ASN A 161 35.77 -11.89 -23.25
C ASN A 161 34.90 -11.43 -24.43
N ILE A 162 34.99 -12.17 -25.53
CA ILE A 162 34.35 -11.84 -26.80
C ILE A 162 32.83 -12.08 -26.67
N SER A 163 32.01 -11.18 -27.21
CA SER A 163 30.54 -11.25 -27.11
C SER A 163 29.98 -12.49 -27.83
N THR A 164 28.82 -13.01 -27.39
CA THR A 164 28.13 -14.14 -28.03
C THR A 164 27.91 -13.97 -29.52
N LEU A 165 27.56 -12.76 -29.97
CA LEU A 165 27.39 -12.46 -31.40
C LEU A 165 28.72 -12.59 -32.15
N GLN A 166 29.81 -12.11 -31.56
CA GLN A 166 31.14 -12.20 -32.15
C GLN A 166 31.64 -13.65 -32.17
N MET A 167 31.32 -14.45 -31.13
CA MET A 167 31.57 -15.89 -31.12
C MET A 167 30.83 -16.57 -32.29
N LEU A 168 29.56 -16.26 -32.50
CA LEU A 168 28.76 -16.80 -33.61
C LEU A 168 29.35 -16.42 -34.97
N THR A 169 29.71 -15.15 -35.19
CA THR A 169 30.34 -14.72 -36.46
C THR A 169 31.64 -15.48 -36.75
N ASN A 170 32.47 -15.70 -35.73
CA ASN A 170 33.71 -16.46 -35.92
C ASN A 170 33.43 -17.95 -36.21
N ILE A 171 32.42 -18.54 -35.57
CA ILE A 171 31.98 -19.91 -35.86
C ILE A 171 31.49 -20.01 -37.32
N GLU A 172 30.69 -19.05 -37.78
CA GLU A 172 30.19 -18.99 -39.15
C GLU A 172 31.33 -18.90 -40.17
N ASN A 173 32.29 -17.99 -39.96
CA ASN A 173 33.45 -17.87 -40.83
C ASN A 173 34.25 -19.18 -40.89
N ARG A 174 34.46 -19.82 -39.73
CA ARG A 174 35.19 -21.09 -39.67
C ARG A 174 34.45 -22.21 -40.39
N LEU A 175 33.12 -22.21 -40.33
CA LEU A 175 32.28 -23.18 -41.02
C LEU A 175 32.37 -22.98 -42.54
N GLU A 176 32.33 -21.74 -43.02
CA GLU A 176 32.49 -21.38 -44.43
C GLU A 176 33.86 -21.83 -44.97
N GLU A 177 34.95 -21.54 -44.24
CA GLU A 177 36.30 -22.03 -44.59
C GLU A 177 36.35 -23.56 -44.73
N LEU A 178 35.70 -24.29 -43.82
CA LEU A 178 35.67 -25.75 -43.87
C LEU A 178 34.89 -26.26 -45.08
N PHE A 179 33.82 -25.58 -45.48
CA PHE A 179 33.08 -25.93 -46.70
C PHE A 179 33.90 -25.69 -47.96
N GLU A 180 34.61 -24.55 -48.07
CA GLU A 180 35.52 -24.31 -49.21
C GLU A 180 36.61 -25.39 -49.31
N ILE A 181 37.16 -25.82 -48.17
CA ILE A 181 38.14 -26.91 -48.12
C ILE A 181 37.52 -28.24 -48.57
N ILE A 182 36.28 -28.53 -48.18
CA ILE A 182 35.58 -29.75 -48.61
C ILE A 182 35.31 -29.74 -50.11
N GLU A 183 34.90 -28.61 -50.68
CA GLU A 183 34.64 -28.48 -52.12
C GLU A 183 35.89 -28.66 -52.98
N THR A 184 37.07 -28.28 -52.46
CA THR A 184 38.35 -28.44 -53.17
C THR A 184 38.95 -29.85 -53.06
N MET A 185 38.42 -30.72 -52.18
CA MET A 185 38.94 -32.08 -51.98
C MET A 185 38.42 -33.09 -53.03
N PRO A 186 39.18 -34.17 -53.30
CA PRO A 186 38.72 -35.22 -54.22
C PRO A 186 37.43 -35.89 -53.71
N PRO A 187 36.38 -35.99 -54.56
CA PRO A 187 35.06 -36.43 -54.12
C PRO A 187 35.04 -37.88 -53.60
N GLU A 188 35.89 -38.74 -54.15
CA GLU A 188 35.99 -40.15 -53.73
C GLU A 188 36.48 -40.30 -52.28
N LYS A 189 37.38 -39.42 -51.83
CA LYS A 189 37.87 -39.42 -50.44
C LYS A 189 36.83 -38.85 -49.47
N VAL A 190 36.09 -37.84 -49.91
CA VAL A 190 35.00 -37.24 -49.12
C VAL A 190 33.89 -38.26 -48.92
N GLU A 191 33.44 -38.94 -49.98
CA GLU A 191 32.40 -39.97 -49.90
C GLU A 191 32.82 -41.15 -48.99
N ALA A 192 34.10 -41.55 -49.04
CA ALA A 192 34.61 -42.59 -48.14
C ALA A 192 34.62 -42.14 -46.67
N ALA A 193 34.99 -40.88 -46.39
CA ALA A 193 34.98 -40.31 -45.05
C ALA A 193 33.54 -40.15 -44.51
N GLU A 194 32.59 -39.71 -45.34
CA GLU A 194 31.17 -39.64 -45.01
C GLU A 194 30.62 -41.02 -44.65
N LYS A 195 30.85 -42.04 -45.50
CA LYS A 195 30.44 -43.42 -45.21
C LYS A 195 31.04 -43.95 -43.90
N ALA A 196 32.27 -43.59 -43.57
CA ALA A 196 32.92 -43.98 -42.32
C ALA A 196 32.25 -43.30 -41.11
N LYS A 197 31.98 -41.98 -41.20
CA LYS A 197 31.30 -41.23 -40.14
C LYS A 197 29.87 -41.66 -39.93
N ASP A 198 29.14 -41.93 -41.00
CA ASP A 198 27.79 -42.49 -40.93
C ASP A 198 27.77 -43.87 -40.29
N LYS A 199 28.76 -44.72 -40.60
CA LYS A 199 28.91 -46.02 -39.96
C LYS A 199 29.20 -45.88 -38.46
N GLU A 200 30.10 -44.95 -38.08
CA GLU A 200 30.40 -44.64 -36.67
C GLU A 200 29.15 -44.17 -35.92
N ARG A 201 28.39 -43.23 -36.50
CA ARG A 201 27.14 -42.72 -35.92
C ARG A 201 26.10 -43.81 -35.72
N ARG A 202 25.92 -44.69 -36.73
CA ARG A 202 25.01 -45.84 -36.64
C ARG A 202 25.43 -46.84 -35.58
N LEU A 203 26.74 -47.04 -35.38
CA LEU A 203 27.26 -47.91 -34.33
C LEU A 203 27.02 -47.31 -32.95
N LYS A 204 27.35 -46.04 -32.73
CA LYS A 204 27.07 -45.35 -31.45
C LYS A 204 25.60 -45.41 -31.06
N LEU A 205 24.69 -45.12 -32.00
CA LEU A 205 23.25 -45.21 -31.73
C LEU A 205 22.80 -46.63 -31.34
N ARG A 206 23.42 -47.66 -31.92
CA ARG A 206 23.13 -49.06 -31.54
C ARG A 206 23.70 -49.40 -30.17
N GLU A 207 24.91 -48.94 -29.85
CA GLU A 207 25.55 -49.13 -28.55
C GLU A 207 24.75 -48.45 -27.44
N GLU A 208 24.34 -47.19 -27.62
CA GLU A 208 23.48 -46.46 -26.67
C GLU A 208 22.16 -47.19 -26.43
N LYS A 209 21.52 -47.69 -27.49
CA LYS A 209 20.27 -48.46 -27.36
C LYS A 209 20.49 -49.77 -26.59
N LEU A 210 21.60 -50.45 -26.84
CA LEU A 210 21.95 -51.68 -26.13
C LEU A 210 22.25 -51.39 -24.66
N GLU A 211 22.93 -50.29 -24.36
CA GLU A 211 23.26 -49.86 -23.00
C GLU A 211 22.01 -49.46 -22.22
N GLN A 212 21.06 -48.73 -22.83
CA GLN A 212 19.76 -48.43 -22.22
C GLN A 212 18.99 -49.71 -21.86
N LEU A 213 18.96 -50.70 -22.78
CA LEU A 213 18.35 -52.00 -22.50
C LEU A 213 19.06 -52.73 -21.36
N ARG A 214 20.39 -52.66 -21.32
CA ARG A 214 21.21 -53.26 -20.26
C ARG A 214 20.92 -52.63 -18.91
N LEU A 215 20.89 -51.30 -18.82
CA LEU A 215 20.56 -50.56 -17.60
C LEU A 215 19.15 -50.89 -17.10
N HIS A 216 18.17 -50.94 -18.00
CA HIS A 216 16.81 -51.33 -17.63
C HIS A 216 16.74 -52.78 -17.12
N GLN A 217 17.50 -53.70 -17.74
CA GLN A 217 17.59 -55.08 -17.27
C GLN A 217 18.28 -55.16 -15.89
N GLU A 218 19.38 -54.44 -15.70
CA GLU A 218 20.09 -54.33 -14.42
C GLU A 218 19.18 -53.75 -13.33
N GLU A 219 18.39 -52.72 -13.63
CA GLU A 219 17.44 -52.14 -12.70
C GLU A 219 16.36 -53.15 -12.28
N ARG A 220 15.81 -53.91 -13.25
CA ARG A 220 14.84 -54.98 -12.97
C ARG A 220 15.42 -56.05 -12.06
N VAL A 221 16.66 -56.49 -12.34
CA VAL A 221 17.37 -57.48 -11.52
C VAL A 221 17.65 -56.92 -10.13
N ARG A 222 18.12 -55.68 -10.02
CA ARG A 222 18.34 -54.97 -8.75
C ARG A 222 17.07 -54.93 -7.91
N LYS A 223 15.94 -54.51 -8.50
CA LYS A 223 14.64 -54.44 -7.81
C LYS A 223 14.11 -55.82 -7.41
N ALA A 224 14.37 -56.85 -8.20
CA ALA A 224 14.02 -58.23 -7.84
C ALA A 224 14.88 -58.76 -6.68
N LEU A 225 16.17 -58.46 -6.68
CA LEU A 225 17.12 -58.84 -5.62
C LEU A 225 16.80 -58.11 -4.31
N GLU A 226 16.51 -56.81 -4.36
CA GLU A 226 16.05 -56.04 -3.20
C GLU A 226 14.75 -56.62 -2.61
N ARG A 227 13.79 -57.01 -3.48
CA ARG A 227 12.56 -57.69 -3.05
C ARG A 227 12.85 -59.05 -2.40
N ALA A 228 13.83 -59.80 -2.90
CA ALA A 228 14.21 -61.10 -2.36
C ALA A 228 14.95 -60.97 -1.01
N GLN A 229 15.73 -59.90 -0.83
CA GLN A 229 16.44 -59.61 0.42
C GLN A 229 15.57 -58.94 1.49
N ALA A 230 14.51 -58.24 1.08
CA ALA A 230 13.56 -57.65 2.02
C ALA A 230 12.92 -58.72 2.91
N ALA A 231 12.90 -58.45 4.21
CA ALA A 231 12.28 -59.36 5.17
C ALA A 231 10.83 -59.66 4.75
N PRO A 232 10.39 -60.94 4.77
CA PRO A 232 9.05 -61.31 4.34
C PRO A 232 8.02 -60.51 5.13
N LYS A 233 7.14 -59.79 4.41
CA LYS A 233 6.08 -58.98 5.02
C LYS A 233 5.21 -59.88 5.89
N LYS A 234 5.26 -59.65 7.20
CA LYS A 234 4.38 -60.33 8.16
C LYS A 234 2.96 -59.84 7.90
N GLN A 235 2.08 -60.71 7.41
CA GLN A 235 0.65 -60.39 7.28
C GLN A 235 0.05 -60.32 8.69
N THR A 236 -0.30 -59.14 9.15
CA THR A 236 -1.06 -58.94 10.38
C THR A 236 -2.55 -59.07 10.06
N GLY A 237 -3.20 -60.12 10.56
CA GLY A 237 -4.64 -60.34 10.42
C GLY A 237 -5.05 -61.38 9.37
N LYS A 238 -6.37 -61.62 9.27
CA LYS A 238 -6.96 -62.55 8.30
C LYS A 238 -6.93 -61.91 6.91
N LYS A 239 -6.53 -62.67 5.89
CA LYS A 239 -6.57 -62.25 4.48
C LYS A 239 -7.97 -61.76 4.14
N LEU A 240 -8.08 -60.51 3.67
CA LEU A 240 -9.36 -59.95 3.23
C LEU A 240 -9.86 -60.78 2.05
N VAL A 241 -10.97 -61.49 2.24
CA VAL A 241 -11.64 -62.22 1.17
C VAL A 241 -12.55 -61.21 0.49
N PHE A 242 -12.16 -60.77 -0.70
CA PHE A 242 -13.07 -60.02 -1.55
C PHE A 242 -14.28 -60.91 -1.85
N ARG A 243 -15.47 -60.36 -1.64
CA ARG A 243 -16.70 -61.01 -2.10
C ARG A 243 -16.70 -61.03 -3.62
N SER A 244 -17.45 -61.95 -4.23
CA SER A 244 -17.65 -61.96 -5.68
C SER A 244 -17.99 -60.55 -6.15
N GLU A 245 -17.21 -60.04 -7.10
CA GLU A 245 -17.47 -58.76 -7.73
C GLU A 245 -18.84 -58.88 -8.42
N PRO A 246 -19.77 -57.93 -8.19
CA PRO A 246 -21.04 -57.95 -8.91
C PRO A 246 -20.76 -57.97 -10.42
N PRO A 247 -21.65 -58.58 -11.24
CA PRO A 247 -21.46 -58.64 -12.69
C PRO A 247 -21.10 -57.26 -13.22
N GLN A 248 -19.94 -57.15 -13.85
CA GLN A 248 -19.49 -55.89 -14.42
C GLN A 248 -20.54 -55.45 -15.44
N LEU A 249 -21.24 -54.36 -15.13
CA LEU A 249 -22.00 -53.65 -16.15
C LEU A 249 -20.97 -53.22 -17.18
N GLU A 250 -21.10 -53.70 -18.42
CA GLU A 250 -20.35 -53.19 -19.56
C GLU A 250 -20.56 -51.68 -19.60
N LYS A 251 -19.59 -50.94 -19.07
CA LYS A 251 -19.46 -49.53 -19.42
C LYS A 251 -19.10 -49.56 -20.89
N LYS A 252 -19.95 -48.96 -21.73
CA LYS A 252 -19.54 -48.60 -23.08
C LYS A 252 -18.17 -47.97 -22.97
N GLU A 253 -17.19 -48.57 -23.63
CA GLU A 253 -15.88 -47.95 -23.82
C GLU A 253 -16.17 -46.58 -24.42
N ASP A 254 -15.71 -45.53 -23.73
CA ASP A 254 -15.80 -44.19 -24.26
C ASP A 254 -14.74 -44.12 -25.35
N GLU A 255 -15.10 -44.54 -26.57
CA GLU A 255 -14.24 -44.59 -27.76
C GLU A 255 -13.56 -43.23 -28.03
N GLY A 256 -14.05 -42.15 -27.42
CA GLY A 256 -13.45 -40.82 -27.49
C GLY A 256 -12.07 -40.69 -26.82
N ALA A 257 -11.76 -41.48 -25.79
CA ALA A 257 -10.45 -41.39 -25.12
C ALA A 257 -9.33 -42.03 -25.97
N ASP A 258 -9.61 -43.19 -26.57
CA ASP A 258 -8.65 -43.87 -27.46
C ASP A 258 -8.46 -43.10 -28.77
N LEU A 259 -9.52 -42.45 -29.29
CA LEU A 259 -9.40 -41.55 -30.44
C LEU A 259 -8.53 -40.33 -30.14
N ALA A 260 -8.69 -39.69 -28.97
CA ALA A 260 -7.88 -38.53 -28.59
C ALA A 260 -6.39 -38.90 -28.43
N THR A 261 -6.10 -40.04 -27.80
CA THR A 261 -4.71 -40.51 -27.62
C THR A 261 -4.06 -40.84 -28.96
N LYS A 262 -4.83 -41.38 -29.91
CA LYS A 262 -4.36 -41.70 -31.26
C LYS A 262 -4.18 -40.45 -32.12
N GLU A 263 -5.08 -39.47 -32.02
CA GLU A 263 -4.90 -38.16 -32.66
C GLU A 263 -3.67 -37.42 -32.11
N GLU A 264 -3.41 -37.47 -30.80
CA GLU A 264 -2.19 -36.90 -30.21
C GLU A 264 -0.91 -37.59 -30.72
N GLU A 265 -0.91 -38.93 -30.84
CA GLU A 265 0.22 -39.68 -31.42
C GLU A 265 0.43 -39.33 -32.91
N GLU A 266 -0.66 -39.21 -33.69
CA GLU A 266 -0.60 -38.83 -35.10
C GLU A 266 -0.15 -37.36 -35.28
N LEU A 267 -0.63 -36.44 -34.44
CA LEU A 267 -0.18 -35.05 -34.40
C LEU A 267 1.31 -34.96 -34.01
N GLN A 268 1.78 -35.71 -33.03
CA GLN A 268 3.20 -35.77 -32.70
C GLN A 268 4.05 -36.30 -33.85
N TYR A 269 3.55 -37.27 -34.61
CA TYR A 269 4.26 -37.80 -35.78
C TYR A 269 4.31 -36.79 -36.94
N TYR A 270 3.25 -36.01 -37.17
CA TYR A 270 3.17 -35.07 -38.30
C TYR A 270 3.76 -33.68 -38.01
N PHE A 271 3.73 -33.21 -36.76
CA PHE A 271 4.19 -31.87 -36.38
C PHE A 271 5.56 -31.86 -35.67
N SER A 272 6.24 -33.01 -35.55
CA SER A 272 7.67 -33.06 -35.21
C SER A 272 8.54 -33.06 -36.46
N TRP A 273 8.64 -31.89 -37.09
CA TRP A 273 9.65 -31.57 -38.10
C TRP A 273 10.21 -30.17 -37.84
#